data_AF-A0A3N5E9Q7-F1
#
_entry.id   AF-A0A3N5E9Q7-F1
#
_cell.length_a   1.000
_cell.length_b   1.000
_cell.length_c   1.000
_cell.angle_alpha   90.00
_cell.angle_beta   90.00
_cell.angle_gamma   90.00
#
_symmetry.space_group_name_H-M   'P 1'
#
loop_
_entity.id
_entity.type
_entity.pdbx_description
1 polymer ?
#
loop_
_entity_poly.entity_id
_entity_poly.type
_entity_poly.pdbx_seq_one_letter_code
_entity_poly.pdbx_strand_id
1 'polypeptide(L)'
;MTELWSRLWVRWLAGFAFGAVLGYALFVVGLIAVLIAGLALILAIVGRWQLAFVSGWLSGIGALWLGLMVRVVLNCSADPTCVVSSGTETFVRISLGFLLVGVLIGIVAWRRTRQQSA
;
A
#
# COMPACT_ATOMS: atom_id res chain seq x y z
N MET A 1 10.50 26.57 2.88
CA MET A 1 9.71 25.44 3.44
C MET A 1 8.83 24.73 2.41
N THR A 2 8.32 25.42 1.38
CA THR A 2 7.40 24.83 0.36
C THR A 2 8.07 23.80 -0.56
N GLU A 3 9.32 23.99 -0.99
CA GLU A 3 9.99 23.05 -1.91
C GLU A 3 10.37 21.69 -1.30
N LEU A 4 10.65 21.66 0.00
CA LEU A 4 11.03 20.41 0.68
C LEU A 4 9.81 19.51 0.88
N TRP A 5 8.65 20.14 1.09
CA TRP A 5 7.36 19.47 1.24
C TRP A 5 6.86 18.87 -0.07
N SER A 6 7.04 19.57 -1.20
CA SER A 6 6.63 19.06 -2.51
C SER A 6 7.41 17.81 -2.91
N ARG A 7 8.74 17.77 -2.70
CA ARG A 7 9.56 16.59 -3.03
C ARG A 7 9.19 15.35 -2.22
N LEU A 8 8.83 15.52 -0.95
CA LEU A 8 8.47 14.41 -0.05
C LEU A 8 7.10 13.83 -0.43
N TRP A 9 6.15 14.71 -0.75
CA TRP A 9 4.83 14.31 -1.27
C TRP A 9 4.91 13.62 -2.62
N VAL A 10 5.69 14.15 -3.57
CA VAL A 10 5.88 13.52 -4.88
C VAL A 10 6.47 12.12 -4.74
N ARG A 11 7.42 11.90 -3.82
CA ARG A 11 7.98 10.58 -3.55
C ARG A 11 6.98 9.63 -2.88
N TRP A 12 6.15 10.14 -1.98
CA TRP A 12 5.07 9.34 -1.37
C TRP A 12 4.02 8.94 -2.41
N LEU A 13 3.60 9.88 -3.27
CA LEU A 13 2.65 9.63 -4.37
C LEU A 13 3.22 8.65 -5.40
N ALA A 14 4.51 8.78 -5.74
CA ALA A 14 5.19 7.83 -6.62
C ALA A 14 5.22 6.43 -6.00
N GLY A 15 5.50 6.32 -4.69
CA GLY A 15 5.42 5.08 -3.94
C GLY A 15 4.00 4.50 -3.97
N PHE A 16 2.99 5.33 -3.70
CA PHE A 16 1.58 4.93 -3.70
C PHE A 16 1.12 4.41 -5.06
N ALA A 17 1.40 5.15 -6.13
CA ALA A 17 1.06 4.73 -7.49
C ALA A 17 1.77 3.42 -7.86
N PHE A 18 3.05 3.31 -7.56
CA PHE A 18 3.81 2.08 -7.80
C PHE A 18 3.24 0.91 -6.99
N GLY A 19 2.84 1.14 -5.73
CA GLY A 19 2.23 0.15 -4.86
C GLY A 19 0.85 -0.30 -5.34
N ALA A 20 0.04 0.63 -5.83
CA ALA A 20 -1.26 0.33 -6.42
C ALA A 20 -1.11 -0.52 -7.69
N VAL A 21 -0.22 -0.14 -8.61
CA VAL A 21 0.06 -0.92 -9.83
C VAL A 21 0.54 -2.33 -9.49
N LEU A 22 1.43 -2.44 -8.50
CA LEU A 22 1.97 -3.72 -8.09
C LEU A 22 0.94 -4.57 -7.34
N GLY A 23 0.09 -3.96 -6.51
CA GLY A 23 -1.08 -4.58 -5.88
C GLY A 23 -2.09 -5.12 -6.90
N TYR A 24 -2.23 -4.44 -8.03
CA TYR A 24 -3.08 -4.89 -9.13
C TYR A 24 -2.42 -6.07 -9.86
N ALA A 25 -1.13 -5.98 -10.15
CA ALA A 25 -0.36 -7.08 -10.73
C ALA A 25 -0.37 -8.33 -9.82
N LEU A 26 -0.33 -8.15 -8.49
CA LEU A 26 -0.49 -9.19 -7.49
C LEU A 26 -1.83 -9.92 -7.60
N PHE A 27 -2.90 -9.14 -7.77
CA PHE A 27 -4.24 -9.68 -7.93
C PHE A 27 -4.39 -10.49 -9.23
N VAL A 28 -3.75 -10.05 -10.33
CA VAL A 28 -3.87 -10.69 -11.65
C VAL A 28 -2.92 -11.89 -11.82
N VAL A 29 -1.69 -11.81 -11.34
CA VAL A 29 -0.60 -12.76 -11.65
C VAL A 29 -0.32 -13.74 -10.50
N GLY A 30 -0.81 -13.47 -9.28
CA GLY A 30 -0.66 -14.35 -8.13
C GLY A 30 0.75 -14.36 -7.52
N LEU A 31 1.17 -15.51 -6.98
CA LEU A 31 2.36 -15.68 -6.12
C LEU A 31 3.67 -15.11 -6.69
N ILE A 32 3.84 -15.11 -8.01
CA ILE A 32 5.03 -14.58 -8.70
C ILE A 32 5.19 -13.08 -8.46
N ALA A 33 4.09 -12.33 -8.47
CA ALA A 33 4.12 -10.91 -8.17
C ALA A 33 4.42 -10.64 -6.67
N VAL A 34 4.11 -11.57 -5.77
CA VAL A 34 4.44 -11.46 -4.32
C VAL A 34 5.94 -11.53 -4.12
N LEU A 35 6.63 -12.40 -4.86
CA LEU A 35 8.09 -12.50 -4.81
C LEU A 35 8.76 -11.24 -5.36
N ILE A 36 8.24 -10.67 -6.46
CA ILE A 36 8.73 -9.42 -7.03
C ILE A 36 8.48 -8.24 -6.07
N ALA A 37 7.32 -8.20 -5.41
CA ALA A 37 7.01 -7.23 -4.37
C ALA A 37 7.98 -7.35 -3.19
N GLY A 38 8.18 -8.56 -2.66
CA GLY A 38 9.11 -8.81 -1.57
C GLY A 38 10.52 -8.37 -1.91
N LEU A 39 11.00 -8.70 -3.12
CA LEU A 39 12.32 -8.30 -3.60
C LEU A 39 12.44 -6.77 -3.74
N ALA A 40 11.43 -6.11 -4.30
CA ALA A 40 11.40 -4.64 -4.41
C ALA A 40 11.39 -3.95 -3.04
N LEU A 41 10.67 -4.51 -2.06
CA LEU A 41 10.64 -4.01 -0.69
C LEU A 41 12.01 -4.18 -0.02
N ILE A 42 12.65 -5.35 -0.16
CA ILE A 42 14.00 -5.61 0.38
C ILE A 42 15.01 -4.65 -0.25
N LEU A 43 14.99 -4.48 -1.57
CA LEU A 43 15.87 -3.55 -2.27
C LEU A 43 15.63 -2.09 -1.87
N ALA A 44 14.37 -1.71 -1.61
CA ALA A 44 14.04 -0.37 -1.11
C ALA A 44 14.58 -0.14 0.32
N ILE A 45 14.46 -1.13 1.20
CA ILE A 45 14.97 -1.08 2.58
C ILE A 45 16.50 -1.05 2.59
N VAL A 46 17.16 -1.90 1.80
CA VAL A 46 18.63 -2.00 1.73
C VAL A 46 19.24 -0.76 1.05
N GLY A 47 18.57 -0.20 0.05
CA GLY A 47 19.09 0.94 -0.73
C GLY A 47 18.95 2.32 -0.09
N ARG A 48 18.55 2.43 1.20
CA ARG A 48 18.23 3.71 1.88
C ARG A 48 17.14 4.52 1.16
N TRP A 49 16.16 3.87 0.53
CA TRP A 49 15.06 4.58 -0.10
C TRP A 49 14.23 5.30 0.97
N GLN A 50 13.87 6.55 0.69
CA GLN A 50 13.23 7.42 1.68
C GLN A 50 11.95 6.78 2.22
N LEU A 51 11.79 6.75 3.55
CA LEU A 51 10.62 6.21 4.26
C LEU A 51 9.27 6.66 3.67
N ALA A 52 9.24 7.85 3.05
CA ALA A 52 8.10 8.37 2.30
C ALA A 52 7.68 7.48 1.11
N PHE A 53 8.64 6.95 0.34
CA PHE A 53 8.35 6.05 -0.78
C PHE A 53 7.80 4.70 -0.29
N VAL A 54 8.44 4.10 0.72
CA VAL A 54 8.04 2.80 1.29
C VAL A 54 6.65 2.88 1.93
N SER A 55 6.36 3.95 2.68
CA SER A 55 5.03 4.18 3.26
C SER A 55 3.96 4.37 2.19
N GLY A 56 4.25 5.15 1.13
CA GLY A 56 3.37 5.29 -0.01
C GLY A 56 3.08 3.93 -0.66
N TRP A 57 4.12 3.13 -0.89
CA TRP A 57 4.03 1.82 -1.52
C TRP A 57 3.15 0.82 -0.75
N LEU A 58 3.37 0.68 0.55
CA LEU A 58 2.54 -0.17 1.41
C LEU A 58 1.08 0.29 1.47
N SER A 59 0.87 1.61 1.54
CA SER A 59 -0.46 2.20 1.56
C SER A 59 -1.19 1.98 0.23
N GLY A 60 -0.48 2.06 -0.91
CA GLY A 60 -1.03 1.83 -2.24
C GLY A 60 -1.48 0.39 -2.47
N ILE A 61 -0.67 -0.58 -2.04
CA ILE A 61 -1.02 -2.01 -2.08
C ILE A 61 -2.28 -2.26 -1.23
N GLY A 62 -2.25 -1.81 0.03
CA GLY A 62 -3.37 -1.99 0.95
C GLY A 62 -4.66 -1.34 0.44
N ALA A 63 -4.59 -0.10 -0.05
CA ALA A 63 -5.75 0.65 -0.53
C ALA A 63 -6.38 0.01 -1.76
N LEU A 64 -5.57 -0.44 -2.72
CA LEU A 64 -6.08 -1.05 -3.94
C LEU A 64 -6.74 -2.40 -3.65
N TRP A 65 -6.12 -3.25 -2.83
CA TRP A 65 -6.74 -4.51 -2.41
C TRP A 65 -8.04 -4.29 -1.65
N LEU A 66 -8.05 -3.34 -0.71
CA LEU A 66 -9.24 -3.04 0.07
C LEU A 66 -10.38 -2.50 -0.83
N GLY A 67 -10.05 -1.64 -1.81
CA GLY A 67 -11.01 -1.16 -2.81
C GLY A 67 -11.55 -2.28 -3.71
N LEU A 68 -10.70 -3.22 -4.14
CA LEU A 68 -11.13 -4.40 -4.90
C LEU A 68 -12.08 -5.27 -4.09
N MET A 69 -11.77 -5.52 -2.81
CA MET A 69 -12.63 -6.31 -1.92
C MET A 69 -13.98 -5.63 -1.67
N VAL A 70 -14.00 -4.32 -1.43
CA VAL A 70 -15.23 -3.55 -1.30
C VAL A 70 -16.07 -3.65 -2.57
N ARG A 71 -15.44 -3.55 -3.76
CA ARG A 71 -16.14 -3.74 -5.03
C ARG A 71 -16.75 -5.13 -5.18
N VAL A 72 -16.03 -6.18 -4.77
CA VAL A 72 -16.55 -7.56 -4.78
C VAL A 72 -17.73 -7.69 -3.82
N VAL A 73 -17.64 -7.16 -2.60
CA VAL A 73 -18.74 -7.19 -1.61
C VAL A 73 -19.97 -6.46 -2.14
N LEU A 74 -19.79 -5.26 -2.72
CA LEU A 74 -20.89 -4.48 -3.30
C LEU A 74 -21.56 -5.21 -4.47
N ASN A 75 -20.77 -5.78 -5.38
CA ASN A 75 -21.30 -6.57 -6.49
C ASN A 75 -22.03 -7.84 -6.01
N CYS A 76 -21.51 -8.53 -5.00
CA CYS A 76 -22.15 -9.72 -4.44
C CYS A 76 -23.37 -9.39 -3.57
N SER A 77 -23.46 -8.18 -3.01
CA SER A 77 -24.69 -7.74 -2.34
C SER A 77 -25.85 -7.51 -3.30
N ALA A 78 -25.55 -7.28 -4.59
CA ALA A 78 -26.55 -7.13 -5.64
C ALA A 78 -27.00 -8.48 -6.27
N ASP A 79 -26.21 -9.55 -6.10
CA ASP A 79 -26.52 -10.88 -6.65
C ASP A 79 -26.70 -11.91 -5.54
N PRO A 80 -27.93 -12.42 -5.29
CA PRO A 80 -28.22 -13.35 -4.21
C PRO A 80 -27.57 -14.73 -4.37
N THR A 81 -26.98 -15.01 -5.54
CA THR A 81 -26.26 -16.27 -5.80
C THR A 81 -24.76 -16.17 -5.53
N CYS A 82 -24.24 -14.96 -5.31
CA CYS A 82 -22.81 -14.80 -5.04
C CYS A 82 -22.46 -15.24 -3.62
N VAL A 83 -21.60 -16.25 -3.50
CA VAL A 83 -21.01 -16.69 -2.23
C VAL A 83 -19.63 -16.07 -2.08
N VAL A 84 -19.49 -15.16 -1.12
CA VAL A 84 -18.18 -14.61 -0.75
C VAL A 84 -17.40 -15.71 -0.01
N SER A 85 -16.28 -16.13 -0.59
CA SER A 85 -15.39 -17.14 0.01
C SER A 85 -14.90 -16.69 1.40
N SER A 86 -14.76 -17.63 2.33
CA SER A 86 -14.23 -17.38 3.68
C SER A 86 -12.79 -16.83 3.69
N GLY A 87 -12.06 -16.98 2.57
CA GLY A 87 -10.74 -16.34 2.40
C GLY A 87 -10.79 -14.81 2.32
N THR A 88 -11.92 -14.23 1.90
CA THR A 88 -12.07 -12.78 1.71
C THR A 88 -11.88 -12.01 3.02
N GLU A 89 -12.36 -12.53 4.14
CA GLU A 89 -12.26 -11.86 5.44
C GLU A 89 -10.79 -11.75 5.91
N THR A 90 -10.01 -12.82 5.74
CA THR A 90 -8.57 -12.83 6.03
C THR A 90 -7.82 -11.83 5.15
N PHE A 91 -8.16 -11.77 3.86
CA PHE A 91 -7.57 -10.82 2.93
C PHE A 91 -7.90 -9.36 3.29
N VAL A 92 -9.13 -9.07 3.71
CA VAL A 92 -9.50 -7.73 4.17
C VAL A 92 -8.67 -7.33 5.39
N ARG A 93 -8.54 -8.21 6.39
CA ARG A 93 -7.73 -7.94 7.60
C ARG A 93 -6.25 -7.69 7.26
N ILE A 94 -5.68 -8.49 6.37
CA ILE A 94 -4.28 -8.32 5.90
C ILE A 94 -4.11 -6.99 5.15
N SER A 95 -5.03 -6.66 4.23
CA SER A 95 -5.01 -5.40 3.47
C SER A 95 -5.07 -4.18 4.38
N LEU A 96 -5.94 -4.26 5.39
CA LEU A 96 -6.12 -3.21 6.40
C LEU A 96 -4.86 -3.07 7.26
N GLY A 97 -4.22 -4.19 7.61
CA GLY A 97 -2.91 -4.21 8.26
C GLY A 97 -1.83 -3.50 7.44
N PHE A 98 -1.69 -3.84 6.16
CA PHE A 98 -0.73 -3.17 5.26
C PHE A 98 -0.99 -1.66 5.13
N LEU A 99 -2.25 -1.27 5.02
CA LEU A 99 -2.64 0.14 4.94
C LEU A 99 -2.30 0.89 6.23
N LEU A 100 -2.66 0.33 7.39
CA LEU A 100 -2.35 0.96 8.69
C LEU A 100 -0.86 1.05 8.95
N VAL A 101 -0.09 -0.01 8.65
CA VAL A 101 1.37 -0.02 8.79
C VAL A 101 2.00 1.02 7.85
N GLY A 102 1.55 1.09 6.59
CA GLY A 102 2.01 2.11 5.63
C GLY A 102 1.76 3.53 6.13
N VAL A 103 0.56 3.80 6.63
CA VAL A 103 0.18 5.11 7.20
C VAL A 103 1.01 5.44 8.45
N LEU A 104 1.18 4.48 9.38
CA LEU A 104 1.98 4.67 10.59
C LEU A 104 3.43 5.00 10.27
N ILE A 105 4.04 4.29 9.31
CA ILE A 105 5.41 4.58 8.86
C ILE A 105 5.48 6.00 8.27
N GLY A 106 4.48 6.41 7.49
CA GLY A 106 4.38 7.77 6.96
C GLY A 106 4.32 8.83 8.06
N ILE A 107 3.49 8.61 9.10
CA ILE A 107 3.37 9.51 10.25
C ILE A 107 4.69 9.61 11.03
N VAL A 108 5.35 8.46 11.30
CA VAL A 108 6.63 8.43 12.02
C VAL A 108 7.72 9.13 11.22
N ALA A 109 7.80 8.91 9.92
CA ALA A 109 8.74 9.59 9.03
C ALA A 109 8.50 11.12 9.06
N TRP A 110 7.25 11.55 9.01
CA TRP A 110 6.90 12.97 9.09
C TRP A 110 7.31 13.61 10.42
N ARG A 111 7.04 12.95 11.55
CA ARG A 111 7.44 13.46 12.88
C ARG A 111 8.96 13.61 13.01
N ARG A 112 9.74 12.63 12.54
CA ARG A 112 11.22 12.69 12.56
C ARG A 112 11.76 13.85 11.72
N THR A 113 11.15 14.10 10.55
CA THR A 113 11.60 15.18 9.65
C THR A 113 11.37 16.56 10.28
N ARG A 114 10.27 16.75 11.04
CA ARG A 114 10.01 17.99 11.79
C ARG A 114 11.00 18.24 12.91
N GLN A 115 11.39 17.20 13.66
CA GLN A 115 12.33 17.35 14.78
C GLN A 115 13.75 17.72 14.35
N GLN A 116 14.17 17.36 13.14
CA GLN A 116 15.49 17.75 12.61
C GLN A 116 15.55 19.18 12.07
N SER A 117 14.41 19.87 11.96
CA SER A 117 14.30 21.23 11.42
C SER A 117 14.06 22.30 12.49
N ALA A 118 13.98 21.90 13.76
CA ALA A 118 13.82 22.76 14.94
C ALA A 118 15.16 22.84 15.68
#